data_AF-A0A7V9Q307-F1
#
_entry.id   AF-A0A7V9Q307-F1
#
_cell.length_a   1.000
_cell.length_b   1.000
_cell.length_c   1.000
_cell.angle_alpha   90.00
_cell.angle_beta   90.00
_cell.angle_gamma   90.00
#
_symmetry.space_group_name_H-M   'P 1'
#
loop_
_entity.id
_entity.type
_entity.pdbx_description
1 polymer ?
#
loop_
_entity_poly.entity_id
_entity_poly.type
_entity_poly.pdbx_seq_one_letter_code
_entity_poly.pdbx_strand_id
1 'polypeptide(L)'
;MLGLVAAAPASAAYRVGIGEQSTAMFDSERFAALNVKRVRHLVPWDWYRHDYQVAETAAFMGRAQADGAEVLVTFTAARGCYSDGRYSRQRACRPPSAQAYGSSVRRFHALAARMRARVTRLYVYQWDGRE
;
A
#
# COMPACT_ATOMS: atom_id res chain seq x y z
N MET A 1 -34.46 36.77 -4.86
CA MET A 1 -33.50 36.41 -5.93
C MET A 1 -32.69 35.21 -5.46
N LEU A 2 -32.87 34.05 -6.10
CA LEU A 2 -32.06 32.85 -5.85
C LEU A 2 -30.84 32.91 -6.78
N GLY A 3 -29.63 33.02 -6.21
CA GLY A 3 -28.39 33.01 -6.99
C GLY A 3 -27.96 31.58 -7.33
N LEU A 4 -27.84 31.29 -8.63
CA LEU A 4 -27.30 30.02 -9.11
C LEU A 4 -25.78 30.03 -8.92
N VAL A 5 -25.26 29.25 -7.97
CA VAL A 5 -23.81 29.02 -7.84
C VAL A 5 -23.42 28.01 -8.92
N ALA A 6 -22.72 28.47 -9.95
CA ALA A 6 -22.11 27.59 -10.94
C ALA A 6 -20.98 26.79 -10.26
N ALA A 7 -21.16 25.48 -10.11
CA ALA A 7 -20.09 24.59 -9.68
C ALA A 7 -19.00 24.58 -10.75
N ALA A 8 -17.76 24.96 -10.38
CA ALA A 8 -16.62 24.82 -11.27
C ALA A 8 -16.49 23.34 -11.70
N PRO A 9 -16.12 23.05 -12.96
CA PRO A 9 -15.91 21.68 -13.39
C PRO A 9 -14.81 21.06 -12.54
N ALA A 10 -15.14 19.98 -11.83
CA ALA A 10 -14.16 19.22 -11.06
C ALA A 10 -13.25 18.45 -12.02
N SER A 11 -12.20 19.11 -12.53
CA SER A 11 -11.11 18.43 -13.20
C SER A 11 -10.20 17.85 -12.13
N ALA A 12 -10.41 16.58 -11.78
CA ALA A 12 -9.50 15.87 -10.89
C ALA A 12 -8.20 15.58 -11.66
N ALA A 13 -7.16 16.36 -11.40
CA ALA A 13 -5.83 16.08 -11.94
C ALA A 13 -5.38 14.66 -11.55
N TYR A 14 -4.85 13.92 -12.52
CA TYR A 14 -4.34 12.58 -12.26
C TYR A 14 -3.11 12.63 -11.35
N ARG A 15 -2.98 11.61 -10.49
CA ARG A 15 -1.88 11.49 -9.53
C ARG A 15 -0.86 10.47 -10.05
N VAL A 16 0.35 10.93 -10.40
CA VAL A 16 1.48 10.07 -10.83
C VAL A 16 2.40 9.64 -9.67
N GLY A 17 2.63 8.35 -9.50
CA GLY A 17 3.54 7.80 -8.49
C GLY A 17 4.26 6.55 -8.98
N ILE A 18 5.17 6.02 -8.17
CA ILE A 18 6.02 4.86 -8.52
C ILE A 18 5.64 3.64 -7.68
N GLY A 19 5.60 2.47 -8.32
CA GLY A 19 5.24 1.19 -7.70
C GLY A 19 6.38 0.19 -7.63
N GLU A 20 7.54 0.63 -7.14
CA GLU A 20 8.72 -0.19 -6.87
C GLU A 20 8.71 -0.66 -5.40
N GLN A 21 9.15 -1.90 -5.16
CA GLN A 21 9.17 -2.53 -3.83
C GLN A 21 10.53 -2.38 -3.13
N SER A 22 11.61 -2.22 -3.88
CA SER A 22 12.95 -2.07 -3.33
C SER A 22 13.16 -0.69 -2.72
N THR A 23 13.69 -0.65 -1.48
CA THR A 23 14.07 0.61 -0.82
C THR A 23 15.26 1.30 -1.49
N ALA A 24 16.03 0.59 -2.32
CA ALA A 24 17.14 1.18 -3.08
C ALA A 24 16.67 2.24 -4.09
N MET A 25 15.38 2.22 -4.48
CA MET A 25 14.80 3.26 -5.32
C MET A 25 15.04 4.66 -4.77
N PHE A 26 14.90 4.83 -3.45
CA PHE A 26 14.97 6.14 -2.80
C PHE A 26 16.38 6.77 -2.89
N ASP A 27 17.43 5.96 -3.10
CA ASP A 27 18.81 6.42 -3.31
C ASP A 27 19.15 6.65 -4.79
N SER A 28 18.23 6.35 -5.71
CA SER A 28 18.51 6.41 -7.14
C SER A 28 18.36 7.83 -7.70
N GLU A 29 19.33 8.26 -8.51
CA GLU A 29 19.26 9.53 -9.24
C GLU A 29 18.04 9.62 -10.16
N ARG A 30 17.61 8.47 -10.71
CA ARG A 30 16.40 8.39 -11.54
C ARG A 30 15.13 8.71 -10.75
N PHE A 31 15.00 8.20 -9.53
CA PHE A 31 13.86 8.52 -8.67
C PHE A 31 13.87 10.00 -8.30
N ALA A 32 15.03 10.55 -7.95
CA ALA A 32 15.18 11.97 -7.66
C ALA A 32 14.79 12.85 -8.86
N ALA A 33 15.25 12.50 -10.06
CA ALA A 33 14.96 13.25 -11.30
C ALA A 33 13.46 13.28 -11.67
N LEU A 34 12.68 12.25 -11.29
CA LEU A 34 11.24 12.24 -11.54
C LEU A 34 10.46 13.23 -10.66
N ASN A 35 11.05 13.68 -9.54
CA ASN A 35 10.44 14.60 -8.58
C ASN A 35 9.01 14.20 -8.16
N VAL A 36 8.75 12.89 -8.09
CA VAL A 36 7.48 12.34 -7.60
C VAL A 36 7.59 12.01 -6.12
N LYS A 37 6.54 12.32 -5.36
CA LYS A 37 6.48 12.05 -3.92
C LYS A 37 5.55 10.89 -3.55
N ARG A 38 4.82 10.32 -4.51
CA ARG A 38 3.87 9.24 -4.27
C ARG A 38 4.50 7.90 -4.64
N VAL A 39 4.55 6.98 -3.68
CA VAL A 39 5.09 5.63 -3.84
C VAL A 39 4.04 4.59 -3.44
N ARG A 40 4.14 3.37 -3.97
CA ARG A 40 3.28 2.25 -3.57
C ARG A 40 4.08 1.16 -2.89
N HIS A 41 3.53 0.63 -1.80
CA HIS A 41 4.05 -0.54 -1.11
C HIS A 41 3.03 -1.67 -1.12
N LEU A 42 3.41 -2.83 -1.66
CA LEU A 42 2.69 -4.09 -1.56
C LEU A 42 3.04 -4.76 -0.24
N VAL A 43 2.01 -5.17 0.51
CA VAL A 43 2.12 -5.80 1.82
C VAL A 43 1.29 -7.09 1.81
N PRO A 44 1.86 -8.29 1.99
CA PRO A 44 1.04 -9.50 2.12
C PRO A 44 0.04 -9.37 3.28
N TRP A 45 -1.18 -9.87 3.13
CA TRP A 45 -2.21 -9.74 4.18
C TRP A 45 -1.76 -10.31 5.53
N ASP A 46 -0.88 -11.30 5.51
CA ASP A 46 -0.31 -12.01 6.65
C ASP A 46 1.08 -11.50 7.06
N TRP A 47 1.53 -10.34 6.57
CA TRP A 47 2.86 -9.77 6.85
C TRP A 47 3.26 -9.81 8.34
N TYR A 48 2.30 -9.56 9.24
CA TYR A 48 2.53 -9.54 10.69
C TYR A 48 2.81 -10.90 11.32
N ARG A 49 2.69 -12.00 10.55
CA ARG A 49 2.99 -13.37 10.99
C ARG A 49 4.45 -13.77 10.73
N HIS A 50 5.21 -12.93 10.05
CA HIS A 50 6.57 -13.23 9.62
C HIS A 50 7.48 -12.05 9.96
N ASP A 51 8.43 -12.25 10.87
CA ASP A 51 9.31 -11.17 11.36
C ASP A 51 10.08 -10.46 10.24
N TYR A 52 10.49 -11.20 9.21
CA TYR A 52 11.15 -10.60 8.05
C TYR A 52 10.23 -9.69 7.24
N GLN A 53 8.93 -10.02 7.12
CA GLN A 53 7.96 -9.16 6.42
C GLN A 53 7.60 -7.94 7.27
N VAL A 54 7.56 -8.09 8.60
CA VAL A 54 7.46 -6.95 9.53
C VAL A 54 8.63 -6.00 9.35
N ALA A 55 9.85 -6.53 9.26
CA ALA A 55 11.06 -5.74 9.05
C ALA A 55 11.08 -5.07 7.66
N GLU A 56 10.71 -5.78 6.60
CA GLU A 56 10.60 -5.22 5.24
C GLU A 56 9.59 -4.07 5.17
N THR A 57 8.38 -4.27 5.71
CA THR A 57 7.36 -3.20 5.76
C THR A 57 7.83 -2.03 6.60
N ALA A 58 8.47 -2.28 7.75
CA ALA A 58 9.03 -1.23 8.58
C ALA A 58 10.13 -0.43 7.88
N ALA A 59 11.04 -1.11 7.18
CA ALA A 59 12.13 -0.47 6.43
C ALA A 59 11.59 0.40 5.29
N PHE A 60 10.61 -0.12 4.52
CA PHE A 60 10.00 0.65 3.45
C PHE A 60 9.28 1.90 3.98
N MET A 61 8.43 1.73 4.99
CA MET A 61 7.66 2.85 5.55
C MET A 61 8.57 3.88 6.22
N GLY A 62 9.63 3.45 6.91
CA GLY A 62 10.63 4.33 7.51
C GLY A 62 11.41 5.11 6.45
N ARG A 63 11.85 4.44 5.37
CA ARG A 63 12.55 5.12 4.28
C ARG A 63 11.65 6.11 3.55
N ALA A 64 10.41 5.72 3.25
CA ALA A 64 9.43 6.61 2.65
C ALA A 64 9.17 7.84 3.53
N GLN A 65 9.10 7.68 4.84
CA GLN A 65 8.97 8.81 5.77
C GLN A 65 10.19 9.74 5.73
N ALA A 66 11.41 9.19 5.71
CA ALA A 66 12.64 9.97 5.66
C ALA A 66 12.75 10.81 4.38
N ASP A 67 12.28 10.26 3.25
CA ASP A 67 12.24 10.93 1.94
C ASP A 67 11.04 11.90 1.78
N GLY A 68 10.17 11.98 2.79
CA GLY A 68 8.93 12.78 2.75
C GLY A 68 7.90 12.27 1.75
N ALA A 69 7.96 10.98 1.41
CA ALA A 69 7.06 10.35 0.45
C ALA A 69 5.68 10.03 1.06
N GLU A 70 4.67 10.03 0.19
CA GLU A 70 3.30 9.62 0.43
C GLU A 70 3.12 8.18 -0.05
N VAL A 71 2.74 7.29 0.87
CA VAL A 71 2.63 5.87 0.59
C VAL A 71 1.18 5.50 0.28
N LEU A 72 0.98 4.87 -0.88
CA LEU A 72 -0.19 4.06 -1.20
C LEU A 72 0.11 2.62 -0.79
N VAL A 73 -0.65 2.08 0.15
CA VAL A 73 -0.46 0.72 0.66
C VAL A 73 -1.44 -0.19 -0.06
N THR A 74 -0.98 -1.35 -0.51
CA THR A 74 -1.84 -2.37 -1.13
C THR A 74 -1.60 -3.71 -0.45
N PHE A 75 -2.61 -4.21 0.24
CA PHE A 75 -2.57 -5.56 0.77
C PHE A 75 -2.71 -6.59 -0.35
N THR A 76 -1.83 -7.59 -0.38
CA THR A 76 -1.79 -8.63 -1.41
C THR A 76 -2.06 -10.01 -0.83
N ALA A 77 -2.08 -11.02 -1.71
CA ALA A 77 -1.95 -12.42 -1.34
C ALA A 77 -0.77 -12.64 -0.39
N ALA A 78 -0.81 -13.76 0.35
CA ALA A 78 0.36 -14.28 1.05
C ALA A 78 1.52 -14.48 0.05
N ARG A 79 2.75 -14.31 0.52
CA ARG A 79 3.93 -14.42 -0.34
C ARG A 79 4.01 -15.82 -0.96
N GLY A 80 4.31 -15.89 -2.26
CA GLY A 80 4.37 -17.15 -3.02
C GLY A 80 3.02 -17.61 -3.59
N CYS A 81 1.91 -16.91 -3.29
CA CYS A 81 0.61 -17.29 -3.83
C CYS A 81 0.33 -16.78 -5.24
N TYR A 82 1.17 -15.90 -5.80
CA TYR A 82 1.12 -15.49 -7.20
C TYR A 82 2.39 -15.95 -7.90
N SER A 83 2.24 -16.81 -8.91
CA SER A 83 3.34 -17.28 -9.77
C SER A 83 2.80 -17.49 -11.18
N ASP A 84 3.66 -17.36 -12.21
CA ASP A 84 3.31 -17.70 -13.59
C ASP A 84 2.00 -17.05 -14.10
N GLY A 85 1.83 -15.77 -13.76
CA GLY A 85 0.67 -14.97 -14.17
C GLY A 85 -0.64 -15.29 -13.44
N ARG A 86 -0.63 -16.19 -12.44
CA ARG A 86 -1.85 -16.69 -11.79
C ARG A 86 -1.72 -16.84 -10.28
N TYR A 87 -2.85 -16.87 -9.59
CA TYR A 87 -2.90 -17.20 -8.17
C TYR A 87 -3.01 -18.71 -7.96
N SER A 88 -2.27 -19.22 -6.98
CA SER A 88 -2.37 -20.59 -6.50
C SER A 88 -3.76 -20.87 -5.93
N ARG A 89 -4.28 -22.07 -6.19
CA ARG A 89 -5.57 -22.55 -5.66
C ARG A 89 -5.43 -23.27 -4.32
N GLN A 90 -4.22 -23.36 -3.79
CA GLN A 90 -3.96 -23.97 -2.50
C GLN A 90 -4.74 -23.26 -1.40
N ARG A 91 -5.14 -24.01 -0.37
CA ARG A 91 -5.93 -23.47 0.75
C ARG A 91 -5.25 -22.27 1.42
N ALA A 92 -3.93 -22.30 1.56
CA ALA A 92 -3.13 -21.21 2.14
C ALA A 92 -3.15 -19.91 1.29
N CYS A 93 -3.47 -20.03 0.00
CA CYS A 93 -3.54 -18.91 -0.94
C CYS A 93 -4.95 -18.41 -1.20
N ARG A 94 -5.94 -18.97 -0.48
CA ARG A 94 -7.29 -18.43 -0.51
C ARG A 94 -7.32 -17.06 0.18
N PRO A 95 -8.16 -16.13 -0.30
CA PRO A 95 -8.45 -14.89 0.41
C PRO A 95 -8.76 -15.15 1.90
N PRO A 96 -8.19 -14.35 2.82
CA PRO A 96 -8.52 -14.44 4.23
C PRO A 96 -9.91 -13.83 4.50
N SER A 97 -10.50 -14.14 5.66
CA SER A 97 -11.78 -13.55 6.06
C SER A 97 -11.71 -12.05 6.31
N ALA A 98 -12.86 -11.39 6.33
CA ALA A 98 -12.99 -9.98 6.70
C ALA A 98 -12.29 -9.66 8.05
N GLN A 99 -12.47 -10.51 9.06
CA GLN A 99 -11.86 -10.35 10.37
C GLN A 99 -10.33 -10.44 10.31
N ALA A 100 -9.79 -11.34 9.50
CA ALA A 100 -8.35 -11.52 9.33
C ALA A 100 -7.73 -10.31 8.60
N TYR A 101 -8.38 -9.79 7.55
CA TYR A 101 -7.97 -8.53 6.92
C TYR A 101 -8.05 -7.35 7.89
N GLY A 102 -9.14 -7.21 8.65
CA GLY A 102 -9.28 -6.15 9.64
C GLY A 102 -8.18 -6.17 10.69
N SER A 103 -7.74 -7.36 11.10
CA SER A 103 -6.61 -7.52 12.01
C SER A 103 -5.28 -7.08 11.39
N SER A 104 -5.06 -7.40 10.11
CA SER A 104 -3.88 -6.96 9.37
C SER A 104 -3.83 -5.44 9.22
N VAL A 105 -4.94 -4.83 8.83
CA VAL A 105 -5.08 -3.38 8.66
C VAL A 105 -4.85 -2.64 9.98
N ARG A 106 -5.43 -3.09 11.09
CA ARG A 106 -5.19 -2.48 12.42
C ARG A 106 -3.72 -2.53 12.82
N ARG A 107 -3.05 -3.68 12.61
CA ARG A 107 -1.62 -3.82 12.90
C ARG A 107 -0.77 -2.88 12.04
N PHE A 108 -1.14 -2.75 10.76
CA PHE A 108 -0.45 -1.86 9.85
C PHE A 108 -0.64 -0.38 10.26
N HIS A 109 -1.85 0.02 10.66
CA HIS A 109 -2.10 1.36 11.19
C HIS A 109 -1.24 1.66 12.42
N ALA A 110 -1.12 0.73 13.36
CA ALA A 110 -0.25 0.90 14.52
C ALA A 110 1.24 1.07 14.12
N LEU A 111 1.71 0.28 13.15
CA LEU A 111 3.07 0.42 12.60
C LEU A 111 3.29 1.80 11.97
N ALA A 112 2.40 2.20 11.06
CA ALA A 112 2.48 3.47 10.34
C ALA A 112 2.39 4.67 11.28
N ALA A 113 1.52 4.61 12.30
CA ALA A 113 1.39 5.65 13.32
C ALA A 113 2.68 5.82 14.14
N ARG A 114 3.28 4.71 14.57
CA ARG A 114 4.58 4.73 15.28
C ARG A 114 5.69 5.40 14.46
N MET A 115 5.64 5.25 13.15
CA MET A 115 6.63 5.83 12.22
C MET A 115 6.27 7.25 11.77
N ARG A 116 5.08 7.76 12.12
CA ARG A 116 4.53 9.01 11.56
C ARG A 116 4.51 9.01 10.02
N ALA A 117 4.29 7.84 9.43
CA ALA A 117 4.31 7.69 7.99
C ALA A 117 3.06 8.29 7.33
N ARG A 118 3.23 8.89 6.14
CA ARG A 118 2.14 9.50 5.37
C ARG A 118 1.46 8.46 4.48
N VAL A 119 0.45 7.78 5.01
CA VAL A 119 -0.39 6.86 4.22
C VAL A 119 -1.53 7.65 3.58
N THR A 120 -1.55 7.74 2.26
CA THR A 120 -2.60 8.49 1.54
C THR A 120 -3.77 7.64 1.10
N ARG A 121 -3.53 6.35 0.87
CA ARG A 121 -4.56 5.38 0.52
C ARG A 121 -4.12 3.98 0.88
N LEU A 122 -5.08 3.16 1.28
CA LEU A 122 -4.91 1.75 1.60
C LEU A 122 -5.91 0.94 0.78
N TYR A 123 -5.42 -0.04 0.04
CA TYR A 123 -6.22 -0.96 -0.75
C TYR A 123 -6.10 -2.38 -0.18
N VAL A 124 -7.19 -3.14 -0.28
CA VAL A 124 -7.19 -4.57 -0.03
C VAL A 124 -7.41 -5.27 -1.36
N TYR A 125 -6.43 -6.04 -1.80
CA TYR A 125 -6.53 -6.88 -2.99
C TYR A 125 -6.93 -8.29 -2.58
N GLN A 126 -7.59 -9.03 -3.48
CA GLN A 126 -8.11 -10.38 -3.20
C GLN A 126 -9.08 -10.43 -2.01
N TRP A 127 -10.14 -9.64 -2.10
CA TRP A 127 -11.31 -9.74 -1.24
C TRP A 127 -12.30 -10.73 -1.87
N ASP A 128 -12.73 -11.78 -1.14
CA ASP A 128 -13.71 -12.74 -1.65
C ASP A 128 -15.16 -12.38 -1.27
N GLY A 129 -15.38 -11.32 -0.48
CA GLY A 129 -16.71 -10.85 -0.12
C GLY A 129 -17.46 -11.71 0.90
N ARG A 130 -16.84 -12.75 1.44
CA ARG A 130 -17.52 -13.69 2.34
C ARG A 130 -17.17 -13.40 3.80
N GLU A 131 -18.21 -13.37 4.64
CA GLU A 131 -18.13 -13.35 6.10
C GLU A 131 -18.34 -14.76 6.67
#